data_AF-A0AAV5KK57-F1
#
_entry.id   AF-A0AAV5KK57-F1
#
_cell.length_a   1.000
_cell.length_b   1.000
_cell.length_c   1.000
_cell.angle_alpha   90.00
_cell.angle_beta   90.00
_cell.angle_gamma   90.00
#
_symmetry.space_group_name_H-M   'P 1'
#
loop_
_entity.id
_entity.type
_entity.pdbx_description
1 polymer ?
#
loop_
_entity_poly.entity_id
_entity_poly.type
_entity_poly.pdbx_seq_one_letter_code
_entity_poly.pdbx_strand_id
1 'polypeptide(L)'
;MAVPFGCKPLLRPMCLASNVNTEDLRSQLDQLHAEAETTRAKASNARLRLLRLSEAAEKLRRQASISVQKGMENDARELLFQKKKVMQALDKSKSRIEVLDKLSAKLNEAISAKETQLIESIASDLEGSGEDVSNPIRIISPQPKVSKDENKDTEFGCNDLIISKDQNVKFYQDGQLNQTVDEELAEGKASSIATPYNEDNMISSSTTVSSCEDFLEHLDQQLQKIEQELIAILNVSTLVLDNGEKPKNLKVQQTTELLDGILHLRQRITNIRQTKIQTS
;
A
#
# COMPACT_ATOMS: atom_id res chain seq x y z
N MET A 1 -28.32 65.86 -64.91
CA MET A 1 -27.09 65.04 -64.97
C MET A 1 -26.85 64.49 -63.58
N ALA A 2 -27.00 63.17 -63.42
CA ALA A 2 -27.00 62.48 -62.13
C ALA A 2 -25.63 61.87 -61.84
N VAL A 3 -25.19 61.99 -60.59
CA VAL A 3 -23.91 61.47 -60.07
C VAL A 3 -24.12 60.02 -59.61
N PRO A 4 -23.29 59.04 -59.98
CA PRO A 4 -23.39 57.70 -59.41
C PRO A 4 -22.54 57.59 -58.13
N PHE A 5 -23.20 57.25 -57.03
CA PHE A 5 -22.56 56.82 -55.79
C PHE A 5 -22.05 55.39 -55.94
N GLY A 6 -20.76 55.18 -55.64
CA GLY A 6 -20.17 53.85 -55.54
C GLY A 6 -20.52 53.18 -54.20
N CYS A 7 -21.11 51.99 -54.27
CA CYS A 7 -21.24 51.10 -53.10
C CYS A 7 -19.95 50.30 -52.92
N LYS A 8 -19.26 50.48 -51.80
CA LYS A 8 -18.22 49.56 -51.32
C LYS A 8 -18.89 48.46 -50.46
N PRO A 9 -18.53 47.19 -50.62
CA PRO A 9 -19.01 46.14 -49.72
C PRO A 9 -18.32 46.27 -48.36
N LEU A 10 -19.14 46.37 -47.30
CA LEU A 10 -18.74 46.25 -45.91
C LEU A 10 -18.33 44.81 -45.63
N LEU A 11 -17.02 44.57 -45.53
CA LEU A 11 -16.48 43.37 -44.89
C LEU A 11 -16.83 43.45 -43.40
N ARG A 12 -17.80 42.63 -42.97
CA ARG A 12 -18.03 42.38 -41.54
C ARG A 12 -16.83 41.60 -40.98
N PRO A 13 -16.20 42.04 -39.89
CA PRO A 13 -15.31 41.19 -39.13
C PRO A 13 -16.17 40.10 -38.47
N MET A 14 -15.98 38.84 -38.85
CA MET A 14 -16.44 37.70 -38.07
C MET A 14 -15.58 37.65 -36.81
N CYS A 15 -16.14 38.04 -35.67
CA CYS A 15 -15.47 37.97 -34.38
C CYS A 15 -15.32 36.49 -33.96
N LEU A 16 -14.11 35.94 -34.08
CA LEU A 16 -13.70 34.65 -33.51
C LEU A 16 -13.34 34.82 -32.03
N ALA A 17 -14.29 35.23 -31.19
CA ALA A 17 -14.03 35.55 -29.78
C ALA A 17 -15.02 34.84 -28.84
N SER A 18 -14.96 33.51 -28.80
CA SER A 18 -15.40 32.69 -27.63
C SER A 18 -14.56 31.41 -27.46
N ASN A 19 -13.89 30.94 -28.52
CA ASN A 19 -13.25 29.62 -28.55
C ASN A 19 -11.97 29.45 -27.71
N VAL A 20 -11.36 30.54 -27.21
CA VAL A 20 -10.12 30.46 -26.42
C VAL A 20 -10.40 29.85 -25.04
N ASN A 21 -11.53 30.20 -24.42
CA ASN A 21 -11.88 29.70 -23.08
C ASN A 21 -12.30 28.22 -23.10
N THR A 22 -12.95 27.77 -24.16
CA THR A 22 -13.42 26.37 -24.29
C THR A 22 -12.27 25.41 -24.62
N GLU A 23 -11.31 25.82 -25.44
CA GLU A 23 -10.14 25.01 -25.77
C GLU A 23 -9.18 24.86 -24.58
N ASP A 24 -8.96 25.94 -23.82
CA ASP A 24 -8.19 25.88 -22.57
C ASP A 24 -8.84 24.93 -21.54
N LEU A 25 -10.17 24.91 -21.48
CA LEU A 25 -10.92 24.02 -20.60
C LEU A 25 -10.81 22.55 -21.02
N ARG A 26 -10.81 22.27 -22.33
CA ARG A 26 -10.54 20.92 -22.88
C ARG A 26 -9.13 20.46 -22.54
N SER A 27 -8.13 21.32 -22.74
CA SER A 27 -6.74 21.00 -22.41
C SER A 27 -6.56 20.69 -20.92
N GLN A 28 -7.20 21.46 -20.03
CA GLN A 28 -7.22 21.16 -18.59
C GLN A 28 -7.90 19.83 -18.27
N LEU A 29 -8.98 19.49 -18.97
CA LEU A 29 -9.68 18.23 -18.79
C LEU A 29 -8.80 17.04 -19.21
N ASP A 30 -8.15 17.13 -20.36
CA ASP A 30 -7.20 16.12 -20.85
C ASP A 30 -6.05 15.91 -19.87
N GLN A 31 -5.52 17.00 -19.31
CA GLN A 31 -4.50 16.93 -18.27
C GLN A 31 -5.02 16.20 -17.02
N LEU A 32 -6.21 16.53 -16.53
CA LEU A 32 -6.81 15.86 -15.38
C LEU A 32 -7.05 14.37 -15.63
N HIS A 33 -7.49 13.98 -16.83
CA HIS A 33 -7.62 12.57 -17.20
C HIS A 33 -6.27 11.85 -17.20
N ALA A 34 -5.23 12.45 -17.78
CA ALA A 34 -3.89 11.89 -17.75
C ALA A 34 -3.37 11.71 -16.30
N GLU A 35 -3.59 12.71 -15.45
CA GLU A 35 -3.23 12.62 -14.02
C GLU A 35 -4.03 11.55 -13.27
N ALA A 36 -5.32 11.37 -13.59
CA ALA A 36 -6.16 10.33 -13.01
C ALA A 36 -5.68 8.92 -13.40
N GLU A 37 -5.37 8.71 -14.68
CA GLU A 37 -4.82 7.43 -15.17
C GLU A 37 -3.47 7.11 -14.51
N THR A 38 -2.55 8.08 -14.45
CA THR A 38 -1.26 7.87 -13.78
C THR A 38 -1.40 7.58 -12.30
N THR A 39 -2.35 8.23 -11.61
CA THR A 39 -2.66 8.00 -10.19
C THR A 39 -3.21 6.60 -9.98
N ARG A 40 -4.13 6.15 -10.84
CA ARG A 40 -4.70 4.79 -10.79
C ARG A 40 -3.64 3.73 -11.03
N ALA A 41 -2.75 3.94 -12.01
CA ALA A 41 -1.62 3.04 -12.27
C ALA A 41 -0.67 2.95 -11.07
N LYS A 42 -0.35 4.09 -10.42
CA LYS A 42 0.46 4.12 -9.19
C LYS A 42 -0.22 3.36 -8.05
N ALA A 43 -1.54 3.49 -7.88
CA ALA A 43 -2.29 2.77 -6.85
C ALA A 43 -2.24 1.25 -7.08
N SER A 44 -2.46 0.81 -8.33
CA SER A 44 -2.37 -0.59 -8.72
C SER A 44 -0.97 -1.18 -8.49
N ASN A 45 0.09 -0.44 -8.80
CA ASN A 45 1.46 -0.87 -8.49
C ASN A 45 1.69 -1.02 -6.97
N ALA A 46 1.19 -0.08 -6.18
CA ALA A 46 1.28 -0.15 -4.72
C ALA A 46 0.51 -1.35 -4.15
N ARG A 47 -0.66 -1.71 -4.72
CA ARG A 47 -1.40 -2.93 -4.37
C ARG A 47 -0.62 -4.20 -4.71
N LEU A 48 0.03 -4.26 -5.87
CA LEU A 48 0.89 -5.39 -6.22
C LEU A 48 2.07 -5.54 -5.25
N ARG A 49 2.69 -4.42 -4.87
CA ARG A 49 3.76 -4.42 -3.85
C ARG A 49 3.23 -4.92 -2.50
N LEU A 50 2.05 -4.48 -2.08
CA LEU A 50 1.41 -4.92 -0.84
C LEU A 50 1.21 -6.44 -0.82
N LEU A 51 0.74 -7.02 -1.94
CA LEU A 51 0.57 -8.47 -2.09
C LEU A 51 1.89 -9.21 -1.91
N ARG A 52 2.95 -8.78 -2.61
CA ARG A 52 4.29 -9.38 -2.54
C ARG A 52 4.90 -9.28 -1.13
N LEU A 53 4.73 -8.14 -0.46
CA LEU A 53 5.19 -7.95 0.92
C LEU A 53 4.44 -8.85 1.90
N SER A 54 3.13 -9.02 1.71
CA SER A 54 2.31 -9.92 2.53
C SER A 54 2.76 -11.37 2.38
N GLU A 55 3.04 -11.81 1.15
CA GLU A 55 3.57 -13.14 0.87
C GLU A 55 4.97 -13.34 1.51
N ALA A 56 5.86 -12.36 1.40
CA ALA A 56 7.18 -12.41 2.01
C ALA A 56 7.10 -12.50 3.56
N ALA A 57 6.21 -11.73 4.18
CA ALA A 57 5.99 -11.78 5.64
C ALA A 57 5.48 -13.17 6.09
N GLU A 58 4.62 -13.80 5.30
CA GLU A 58 4.13 -15.16 5.54
C GLU A 58 5.24 -16.20 5.39
N LYS A 59 6.10 -16.08 4.38
CA LYS A 59 7.27 -16.97 4.21
C LYS A 59 8.21 -16.89 5.40
N LEU A 60 8.55 -15.69 5.85
CA LEU A 60 9.40 -15.47 7.04
C LEU A 60 8.76 -16.06 8.31
N ARG A 61 7.44 -15.91 8.47
CA ARG A 61 6.70 -16.51 9.59
C ARG A 61 6.80 -18.04 9.58
N ARG A 62 6.59 -18.66 8.41
CA ARG A 62 6.70 -20.13 8.25
C ARG A 62 8.11 -20.61 8.54
N GLN A 63 9.13 -19.94 7.99
CA GLN A 63 10.53 -20.28 8.24
C GLN A 63 10.89 -20.16 9.72
N ALA A 64 10.48 -19.07 10.39
CA ALA A 64 10.72 -18.91 11.82
C ALA A 64 10.07 -20.04 12.63
N SER A 65 8.84 -20.45 12.29
CA SER A 65 8.17 -21.59 12.91
C SER A 65 8.95 -22.89 12.74
N ILE A 66 9.53 -23.13 11.56
CA ILE A 66 10.35 -24.32 11.29
C ILE A 66 11.66 -24.26 12.09
N SER A 67 12.31 -23.09 12.17
CA SER A 67 13.54 -22.93 12.96
C SER A 67 13.32 -23.20 14.45
N VAL A 68 12.19 -22.75 15.02
CA VAL A 68 11.82 -23.08 16.41
C VAL A 68 11.64 -24.59 16.61
N GLN A 69 10.94 -25.28 15.69
CA GLN A 69 10.75 -26.73 15.78
C GLN A 69 12.07 -27.51 15.71
N LYS A 70 13.08 -26.95 15.04
CA LYS A 70 14.42 -27.52 14.93
C LYS A 70 15.36 -27.17 16.10
N GLY A 71 14.90 -26.39 17.09
CA GLY A 71 15.75 -25.91 18.19
C GLY A 71 16.77 -24.86 17.77
N MET A 72 16.47 -24.08 16.73
CA MET A 72 17.30 -22.98 16.22
C MET A 72 16.64 -21.63 16.56
N GLU A 73 16.55 -21.29 17.85
CA GLU A 73 15.80 -20.12 18.31
C GLU A 73 16.45 -18.80 17.89
N ASN A 74 17.78 -18.75 17.78
CA ASN A 74 18.49 -17.55 17.33
C ASN A 74 18.13 -17.20 15.88
N ASP A 75 18.11 -18.19 14.99
CA ASP A 75 17.68 -18.02 13.59
C ASP A 75 16.21 -17.59 13.50
N ALA A 76 15.35 -18.18 14.35
CA ALA A 76 13.95 -17.79 14.42
C ALA A 76 13.78 -16.31 14.83
N ARG A 77 14.57 -15.83 15.81
CA ARG A 77 14.56 -14.42 16.23
C ARG A 77 14.98 -13.49 15.10
N GLU A 78 16.02 -13.85 14.34
CA GLU A 78 16.47 -13.06 13.20
C GLU A 78 15.40 -13.02 12.10
N LEU A 79 14.79 -14.16 11.75
CA LEU A 79 13.70 -14.22 10.78
C LEU A 79 12.49 -13.37 11.21
N LEU A 80 12.16 -13.36 12.50
CA LEU A 80 11.10 -12.50 13.04
C LEU A 80 11.48 -11.01 13.01
N PHE A 81 12.75 -10.66 13.21
CA PHE A 81 13.23 -9.30 13.06
C PHE A 81 13.13 -8.82 11.60
N GLN A 82 13.50 -9.67 10.64
CA GLN A 82 13.31 -9.38 9.21
C GLN A 82 11.82 -9.26 8.86
N LYS A 83 10.96 -10.13 9.40
CA LYS A 83 9.50 -10.04 9.23
C LYS A 83 8.97 -8.70 9.74
N LYS A 84 9.46 -8.20 10.88
CA LYS A 84 9.08 -6.88 11.41
C LYS A 84 9.40 -5.75 10.42
N LYS A 85 10.56 -5.78 9.77
CA LYS A 85 10.92 -4.80 8.72
C LYS A 85 9.99 -4.90 7.51
N VAL A 86 9.68 -6.12 7.05
CA VAL A 86 8.73 -6.34 5.95
C VAL A 86 7.34 -5.81 6.32
N MET A 87 6.87 -6.03 7.54
CA MET A 87 5.60 -5.52 8.03
C MET A 87 5.56 -3.98 8.06
N GLN A 88 6.64 -3.31 8.46
CA GLN A 88 6.72 -1.84 8.38
C GLN A 88 6.61 -1.34 6.94
N ALA A 89 7.26 -2.02 5.98
CA ALA A 89 7.13 -1.69 4.56
C ALA A 89 5.71 -1.94 4.03
N LEU A 90 5.05 -2.99 4.53
CA LEU A 90 3.66 -3.34 4.21
C LEU A 90 2.71 -2.23 4.67
N ASP A 91 2.85 -1.73 5.89
CA ASP A 91 2.02 -0.64 6.42
C ASP A 91 2.23 0.68 5.66
N LYS A 92 3.47 1.00 5.29
CA LYS A 92 3.77 2.13 4.37
C LYS A 92 3.07 1.96 3.02
N SER A 93 3.04 0.73 2.47
CA SER A 93 2.35 0.44 1.21
C SER A 93 0.83 0.63 1.34
N LYS A 94 0.22 0.22 2.46
CA LYS A 94 -1.21 0.46 2.74
C LYS A 94 -1.54 1.94 2.80
N SER A 95 -0.77 2.71 3.59
CA SER A 95 -0.92 4.17 3.69
C SER A 95 -0.83 4.85 2.33
N ARG A 96 0.13 4.43 1.49
CA ARG A 96 0.27 4.97 0.13
C ARG A 96 -0.95 4.67 -0.75
N ILE A 97 -1.50 3.46 -0.67
CA ILE A 97 -2.72 3.10 -1.41
C ILE A 97 -3.88 4.00 -0.98
N GLU A 98 -4.07 4.20 0.33
CA GLU A 98 -5.14 5.06 0.85
C GLU A 98 -5.04 6.50 0.33
N VAL A 99 -3.83 7.09 0.34
CA VAL A 99 -3.61 8.44 -0.19
C VAL A 99 -3.88 8.49 -1.69
N LEU A 100 -3.43 7.50 -2.47
CA LEU A 100 -3.65 7.45 -3.91
C LEU A 100 -5.13 7.26 -4.26
N ASP A 101 -5.87 6.48 -3.47
CA ASP A 101 -7.30 6.27 -3.66
C ASP A 101 -8.08 7.55 -3.35
N LYS A 102 -7.71 8.28 -2.29
CA LYS A 102 -8.26 9.62 -2.00
C LYS A 102 -7.96 10.62 -3.13
N LEU A 103 -6.73 10.64 -3.63
CA LEU A 103 -6.35 11.50 -4.75
C LEU A 103 -7.14 11.15 -6.02
N SER A 104 -7.28 9.86 -6.33
CA SER A 104 -8.08 9.40 -7.47
C SER A 104 -9.54 9.86 -7.36
N ALA A 105 -10.14 9.80 -6.16
CA ALA A 105 -11.49 10.30 -5.94
C ALA A 105 -11.58 11.82 -6.18
N LYS A 106 -10.60 12.59 -5.69
CA LYS A 106 -10.54 14.04 -5.92
C LYS A 106 -10.31 14.44 -7.37
N LEU A 107 -9.49 13.67 -8.11
CA LEU A 107 -9.31 13.89 -9.54
C LEU A 107 -10.61 13.61 -10.30
N ASN A 108 -11.35 12.56 -9.95
CA ASN A 108 -12.66 12.30 -10.55
C ASN A 108 -13.68 13.41 -10.24
N GLU A 109 -13.74 13.91 -9.00
CA GLU A 109 -14.58 15.07 -8.65
C GLU A 109 -14.22 16.30 -9.50
N ALA A 110 -12.92 16.59 -9.67
CA ALA A 110 -12.44 17.71 -10.47
C ALA A 110 -12.75 17.55 -11.96
N ILE A 111 -12.58 16.35 -12.51
CA ILE A 111 -12.97 15.99 -13.87
C ILE A 111 -14.47 16.27 -14.07
N SER A 112 -15.33 15.72 -13.21
CA SER A 112 -16.78 15.92 -13.33
C SER A 112 -17.19 17.40 -13.22
N ALA A 113 -16.54 18.17 -12.35
CA ALA A 113 -16.76 19.62 -12.26
C ALA A 113 -16.35 20.35 -13.54
N LYS A 114 -15.21 19.98 -14.14
CA LYS A 114 -14.69 20.58 -15.37
C LYS A 114 -15.50 20.17 -16.61
N GLU A 115 -15.95 18.92 -16.68
CA GLU A 115 -16.89 18.44 -17.71
C GLU A 115 -18.20 19.23 -17.65
N THR A 116 -18.74 19.43 -16.45
CA THR A 116 -19.95 20.24 -16.26
C THR A 116 -19.74 21.68 -16.71
N GLN A 117 -18.60 22.29 -16.34
CA GLN A 117 -18.22 23.64 -16.79
C GLN A 117 -18.09 23.72 -18.32
N LEU A 118 -17.56 22.68 -18.97
CA LEU A 118 -17.40 22.64 -20.41
C LEU A 118 -18.76 22.56 -21.12
N ILE A 119 -19.67 21.72 -20.60
CA ILE A 119 -21.04 21.62 -21.10
C ILE A 119 -21.76 22.97 -20.96
N GLU A 120 -21.66 23.62 -19.80
CA GLU A 120 -22.28 24.94 -19.56
C GLU A 120 -21.71 26.03 -20.49
N SER A 121 -20.41 26.01 -20.74
CA SER A 121 -19.74 26.96 -21.65
C SER A 121 -20.22 26.77 -23.09
N ILE A 122 -20.35 25.52 -23.56
CA ILE A 122 -20.85 25.21 -24.90
C ILE A 122 -22.35 25.55 -25.04
N ALA A 123 -23.14 25.32 -23.99
CA ALA A 123 -24.56 25.67 -23.98
C ALA A 123 -24.78 27.20 -24.02
N SER A 124 -23.97 27.96 -23.27
CA SER A 124 -24.04 29.43 -23.24
C SER A 124 -23.65 30.06 -24.58
N ASP A 125 -22.65 29.51 -25.26
CA ASP A 125 -22.24 29.96 -26.60
C ASP A 125 -23.35 29.72 -27.66
N LEU A 126 -24.22 28.72 -27.43
CA LEU A 126 -25.36 28.43 -28.31
C LEU A 126 -26.55 29.40 -28.11
N GLU A 127 -26.77 29.88 -26.89
CA GLU A 127 -27.90 30.75 -26.52
C GLU A 127 -27.66 32.24 -26.87
N GLY A 128 -26.39 32.66 -26.99
CA GLY A 128 -26.00 34.03 -27.37
C GLY A 128 -26.14 34.37 -28.87
N SER A 129 -26.45 33.40 -29.73
CA SER A 129 -26.69 33.60 -31.17
C SER A 129 -28.19 33.79 -31.48
N GLY A 130 -28.90 34.53 -30.63
CA GLY A 130 -30.29 34.94 -30.82
C GLY A 130 -30.41 36.32 -31.46
N GLU A 131 -29.91 36.51 -32.68
CA GLU A 131 -30.44 37.54 -33.58
C GLU A 131 -31.39 36.84 -34.57
N ASP A 132 -32.65 37.25 -34.51
CA ASP A 132 -33.77 36.82 -35.36
C ASP A 132 -33.37 36.52 -36.81
N VAL A 133 -33.18 35.25 -37.14
CA VAL A 133 -33.50 34.75 -38.49
C VAL A 133 -34.21 33.41 -38.32
N SER A 134 -35.54 33.49 -38.29
CA SER A 134 -36.44 32.39 -38.59
C SER A 134 -36.12 31.85 -39.99
N ASN A 135 -35.12 30.97 -40.09
CA ASN A 135 -34.92 30.12 -41.25
C ASN A 135 -35.54 28.77 -40.90
N PRO A 136 -36.74 28.45 -41.40
CA PRO A 136 -37.33 27.14 -41.18
C PRO A 136 -36.42 26.08 -41.80
N ILE A 137 -35.87 25.20 -40.96
CA ILE A 137 -35.13 24.01 -41.39
C ILE A 137 -36.13 23.12 -42.15
N ARG A 138 -36.15 23.26 -43.48
CA ARG A 138 -36.94 22.40 -44.35
C ARG A 138 -36.17 21.09 -44.55
N ILE A 139 -36.46 20.09 -43.72
CA ILE A 139 -36.01 18.73 -43.94
C ILE A 139 -36.66 18.22 -45.22
N ILE A 140 -35.90 18.11 -46.31
CA ILE A 140 -36.36 17.52 -47.56
C ILE A 140 -36.02 16.03 -47.48
N SER A 141 -37.02 15.19 -47.25
CA SER A 141 -36.89 13.75 -47.45
C SER A 141 -36.61 13.47 -48.94
N PRO A 142 -35.62 12.64 -49.28
CA PRO A 142 -35.36 12.25 -50.67
C PRO A 142 -36.61 11.60 -51.27
N GLN A 143 -37.14 12.21 -52.34
CA GLN A 143 -38.21 11.61 -53.14
C GLN A 143 -37.66 10.37 -53.86
N PRO A 144 -38.32 9.20 -53.77
CA PRO A 144 -37.88 8.00 -54.47
C PRO A 144 -38.12 8.19 -55.96
N LYS A 145 -37.03 8.31 -56.73
CA LYS A 145 -37.10 8.11 -58.18
C LYS A 145 -37.21 6.61 -58.43
N VAL A 146 -38.43 6.18 -58.74
CA VAL A 146 -38.69 4.90 -59.38
C VAL A 146 -38.07 4.96 -60.78
N SER A 147 -36.98 4.23 -60.98
CA SER A 147 -36.65 3.63 -62.27
C SER A 147 -36.17 2.21 -62.01
N LYS A 148 -36.98 1.28 -62.52
CA LYS A 148 -36.80 -0.16 -62.47
C LYS A 148 -35.57 -0.61 -63.28
N ASP A 149 -35.12 -1.80 -62.90
CA ASP A 149 -34.22 -2.76 -63.59
C ASP A 149 -32.71 -2.46 -63.47
N GLU A 150 -31.84 -3.38 -63.04
CA GLU A 150 -31.95 -4.79 -62.65
C GLU A 150 -30.68 -5.17 -61.84
N ASN A 151 -30.89 -5.87 -60.70
CA ASN A 151 -30.06 -6.90 -60.05
C ASN A 151 -28.51 -6.78 -60.02
N LYS A 152 -27.91 -6.72 -58.81
CA LYS A 152 -27.58 -7.91 -58.00
C LYS A 152 -27.03 -7.51 -56.62
N ASP A 153 -27.40 -8.32 -55.65
CA ASP A 153 -27.36 -8.10 -54.21
C ASP A 153 -25.96 -7.92 -53.60
N THR A 154 -25.83 -6.99 -52.65
CA THR A 154 -24.99 -7.19 -51.46
C THR A 154 -25.67 -6.55 -50.26
N GLU A 155 -26.36 -7.44 -49.56
CA GLU A 155 -27.05 -7.30 -48.28
C GLU A 155 -26.05 -6.96 -47.17
N PHE A 156 -26.11 -5.75 -46.61
CA PHE A 156 -25.57 -5.49 -45.27
C PHE A 156 -26.71 -5.66 -44.26
N GLY A 157 -26.97 -6.92 -43.92
CA GLY A 157 -27.86 -7.32 -42.84
C GLY A 157 -27.20 -7.14 -41.49
N CYS A 158 -27.90 -6.44 -40.60
CA CYS A 158 -27.64 -6.44 -39.17
C CYS A 158 -28.08 -7.79 -38.59
N ASN A 159 -27.24 -8.48 -37.83
CA ASN A 159 -27.68 -9.55 -36.93
C ASN A 159 -26.75 -9.71 -35.70
N ASP A 160 -27.43 -9.74 -34.56
CA ASP A 160 -27.16 -10.21 -33.20
C ASP A 160 -25.81 -10.81 -32.76
N LEU A 161 -25.49 -10.45 -31.52
CA LEU A 161 -24.91 -11.24 -30.42
C LEU A 161 -24.53 -12.70 -30.73
N ILE A 162 -23.28 -13.09 -30.39
CA ILE A 162 -22.98 -14.27 -29.54
C ILE A 162 -21.51 -14.26 -29.08
N ILE A 163 -21.38 -14.59 -27.79
CA ILE A 163 -20.19 -14.85 -26.99
C ILE A 163 -19.41 -16.08 -27.50
N SER A 164 -18.07 -16.01 -27.50
CA SER A 164 -17.13 -17.15 -27.33
C SER A 164 -15.78 -16.55 -26.91
N LYS A 165 -15.41 -16.49 -25.63
CA LYS A 165 -14.92 -17.54 -24.73
C LYS A 165 -13.78 -18.39 -25.30
N ASP A 166 -12.62 -18.21 -24.65
CA ASP A 166 -11.42 -19.04 -24.55
C ASP A 166 -10.58 -19.26 -25.83
N GLN A 167 -9.32 -18.80 -25.82
CA GLN A 167 -8.20 -19.68 -25.47
C GLN A 167 -6.82 -18.99 -25.54
N ASN A 168 -6.03 -19.29 -24.50
CA ASN A 168 -4.58 -19.44 -24.47
C ASN A 168 -3.66 -18.22 -24.52
N VAL A 169 -3.47 -17.67 -23.32
CA VAL A 169 -2.20 -17.11 -22.85
C VAL A 169 -1.11 -18.19 -22.95
N LYS A 170 -0.15 -18.04 -23.88
CA LYS A 170 1.11 -18.78 -23.85
C LYS A 170 2.13 -18.04 -23.00
N PHE A 171 2.38 -18.60 -21.82
CA PHE A 171 3.62 -18.41 -21.07
C PHE A 171 4.80 -18.95 -21.89
N TYR A 172 5.87 -18.18 -21.99
CA TYR A 172 7.21 -18.73 -22.14
C TYR A 172 8.05 -18.27 -20.95
N GLN A 173 8.46 -19.25 -20.16
CA GLN A 173 9.49 -19.15 -19.16
C GLN A 173 10.59 -20.14 -19.58
N ASP A 174 11.73 -19.58 -19.91
CA ASP A 174 13.09 -20.14 -19.87
C ASP A 174 13.98 -18.89 -20.02
N GLY A 175 15.02 -18.62 -19.24
CA GLY A 175 15.96 -19.47 -18.54
C GLY A 175 17.34 -18.86 -18.82
N GLN A 176 18.11 -18.60 -17.76
CA GLN A 176 19.54 -18.22 -17.72
C GLN A 176 19.96 -16.74 -17.81
N LEU A 177 20.55 -16.31 -16.68
CA LEU A 177 21.93 -15.83 -16.56
C LEU A 177 22.50 -15.12 -17.79
N ASN A 178 22.71 -13.81 -17.68
CA ASN A 178 24.01 -13.21 -18.01
C ASN A 178 24.26 -11.95 -17.18
N GLN A 179 25.30 -12.09 -16.39
CA GLN A 179 26.11 -11.08 -15.74
C GLN A 179 26.69 -10.16 -16.83
N THR A 180 26.46 -8.85 -16.74
CA THR A 180 27.28 -7.85 -17.42
C THR A 180 27.65 -6.79 -16.39
N VAL A 181 28.86 -6.97 -15.89
CA VAL A 181 29.69 -5.92 -15.33
C VAL A 181 30.15 -5.09 -16.52
N ASP A 182 29.99 -3.77 -16.44
CA ASP A 182 30.95 -2.86 -17.05
C ASP A 182 31.44 -1.91 -15.98
N GLU A 183 32.76 -1.98 -15.83
CA GLU A 183 33.66 -1.34 -14.90
C GLU A 183 34.20 -0.10 -15.64
N GLU A 184 34.21 1.07 -15.02
CA GLU A 184 35.41 1.86 -14.71
C GLU A 184 34.91 3.25 -14.29
N LEU A 185 35.44 3.95 -13.29
CA LEU A 185 36.87 4.15 -13.05
C LEU A 185 37.11 4.64 -11.60
N ALA A 186 38.17 4.07 -11.00
CA ALA A 186 39.15 4.63 -10.06
C ALA A 186 38.68 5.20 -8.69
N GLU A 187 39.35 5.03 -7.56
CA GLU A 187 40.62 4.44 -7.07
C GLU A 187 40.56 4.76 -5.54
N GLY A 188 41.04 4.01 -4.56
CA GLY A 188 41.72 2.73 -4.50
C GLY A 188 41.96 2.31 -3.03
N LYS A 189 42.58 1.13 -2.89
CA LYS A 189 43.26 0.53 -1.71
C LYS A 189 42.42 -0.09 -0.58
N ALA A 190 42.09 -1.35 -0.82
CA ALA A 190 42.56 -2.55 -0.10
C ALA A 190 42.62 -2.57 1.44
N SER A 191 41.81 -3.49 1.98
CA SER A 191 42.16 -4.53 2.96
C SER A 191 42.69 -4.10 4.33
N SER A 192 41.86 -4.33 5.38
CA SER A 192 42.17 -5.37 6.37
C SER A 192 41.04 -5.53 7.39
N ILE A 193 40.78 -6.80 7.70
CA ILE A 193 40.11 -7.25 8.92
C ILE A 193 40.90 -6.71 10.12
N ALA A 194 40.26 -5.91 10.96
CA ALA A 194 40.57 -5.77 12.39
C ALA A 194 39.53 -4.87 13.06
N THR A 195 38.78 -5.41 14.00
CA THR A 195 38.37 -4.64 15.19
C THR A 195 39.65 -4.19 15.90
N PRO A 196 39.71 -2.93 16.36
CA PRO A 196 39.66 -2.75 17.81
C PRO A 196 38.90 -1.49 18.25
N TYR A 197 38.34 -1.63 19.45
CA TYR A 197 37.79 -0.63 20.34
C TYR A 197 38.61 0.67 20.40
N ASN A 198 37.90 1.81 20.50
CA ASN A 198 38.07 2.85 21.52
C ASN A 198 36.85 3.79 21.39
N GLU A 199 35.96 3.79 22.37
CA GLU A 199 35.98 4.75 23.48
C GLU A 199 35.88 6.18 22.97
N ASP A 200 34.64 6.57 22.62
CA ASP A 200 34.19 7.91 22.94
C ASP A 200 33.20 7.86 24.10
N ASN A 201 33.60 8.65 25.07
CA ASN A 201 33.27 8.68 26.47
C ASN A 201 31.89 9.29 26.73
N MET A 202 31.30 8.86 27.85
CA MET A 202 30.54 9.70 28.78
C MET A 202 29.33 10.49 28.24
N ILE A 203 28.13 9.93 28.47
CA ILE A 203 26.99 10.51 29.22
C ILE A 203 25.71 9.80 28.72
N SER A 204 25.43 8.61 29.26
CA SER A 204 24.10 7.97 29.15
C SER A 204 23.83 6.89 30.21
N SER A 205 24.73 6.69 31.18
CA SER A 205 24.60 5.64 32.20
C SER A 205 23.61 5.98 33.32
N SER A 206 23.22 7.24 33.52
CA SER A 206 22.29 7.59 34.62
C SER A 206 20.82 7.35 34.30
N THR A 207 20.39 7.40 33.03
CA THR A 207 19.00 7.17 32.63
C THR A 207 18.71 5.72 32.25
N THR A 208 19.72 5.01 31.73
CA THR A 208 19.62 3.58 31.40
C THR A 208 19.65 2.67 32.64
N VAL A 209 20.33 3.11 33.72
CA VAL A 209 20.35 2.37 34.98
C VAL A 209 19.01 2.43 35.71
N SER A 210 18.32 3.59 35.73
CA SER A 210 16.95 3.68 36.26
C SER A 210 16.01 2.74 35.51
N SER A 211 15.96 2.83 34.17
CA SER A 211 15.06 1.99 33.38
C SER A 211 15.31 0.48 33.52
N CYS A 212 16.57 0.06 33.72
CA CYS A 212 16.89 -1.36 33.93
C CYS A 212 16.54 -1.82 35.36
N GLU A 213 16.78 -1.00 36.37
CA GLU A 213 16.39 -1.30 37.76
C GLU A 213 14.86 -1.33 37.91
N ASP A 214 14.17 -0.33 37.36
CA ASP A 214 12.70 -0.25 37.36
C ASP A 214 12.07 -1.46 36.65
N PHE A 215 12.70 -1.93 35.57
CA PHE A 215 12.28 -3.14 34.87
C PHE A 215 12.49 -4.41 35.70
N LEU A 216 13.63 -4.56 36.37
CA LEU A 216 13.91 -5.71 37.23
C LEU A 216 12.99 -5.75 38.46
N GLU A 217 12.67 -4.58 39.03
CA GLU A 217 11.70 -4.43 40.12
C GLU A 217 10.30 -4.85 39.66
N HIS A 218 9.85 -4.37 38.49
CA HIS A 218 8.57 -4.78 37.94
C HIS A 218 8.50 -6.29 37.67
N LEU A 219 9.57 -6.87 37.12
CA LEU A 219 9.66 -8.32 36.89
C LEU A 219 9.61 -9.11 38.20
N ASP A 220 10.34 -8.69 39.24
CA ASP A 220 10.29 -9.39 40.53
C ASP A 220 8.88 -9.34 41.14
N GLN A 221 8.19 -8.21 41.04
CA GLN A 221 6.80 -8.08 41.48
C GLN A 221 5.85 -9.01 40.72
N GLN A 222 6.03 -9.19 39.41
CA GLN A 222 5.22 -10.14 38.63
C GLN A 222 5.52 -11.58 39.02
N LEU A 223 6.80 -11.93 39.18
CA LEU A 223 7.21 -13.26 39.62
C LEU A 223 6.71 -13.57 41.04
N GLN A 224 6.69 -12.58 41.93
CA GLN A 224 6.13 -12.70 43.28
C GLN A 224 4.63 -13.02 43.23
N LYS A 225 3.85 -12.37 42.35
CA LYS A 225 2.43 -12.70 42.19
C LYS A 225 2.24 -14.14 41.74
N ILE A 226 3.00 -14.58 40.74
CA ILE A 226 2.94 -15.96 40.24
C ILE A 226 3.35 -16.96 41.33
N GLU A 227 4.40 -16.66 42.10
CA GLU A 227 4.83 -17.48 43.24
C GLU A 227 3.69 -17.67 44.25
N GLN A 228 3.00 -16.59 44.63
CA GLN A 228 1.87 -16.68 45.58
C GLN A 228 0.71 -17.50 45.01
N GLU A 229 0.39 -17.36 43.73
CA GLU A 229 -0.65 -18.16 43.07
C GLU A 229 -0.27 -19.66 43.04
N LEU A 230 0.98 -19.99 42.74
CA LEU A 230 1.47 -21.37 42.74
C LEU A 230 1.48 -21.97 44.15
N ILE A 231 1.87 -21.21 45.16
CA ILE A 231 1.78 -21.62 46.57
C ILE A 231 0.32 -21.88 46.95
N ALA A 232 -0.61 -21.01 46.54
CA ALA A 232 -2.04 -21.21 46.80
C ALA A 232 -2.55 -22.49 46.13
N ILE A 233 -2.19 -22.75 44.87
CA ILE A 233 -2.54 -23.99 44.15
C ILE A 233 -1.97 -25.21 44.87
N LEU A 234 -0.73 -25.14 45.35
CA LEU A 234 -0.08 -26.24 46.06
C LEU A 234 -0.75 -26.50 47.42
N ASN A 235 -1.16 -25.45 48.13
CA ASN A 235 -1.89 -25.54 49.39
C ASN A 235 -3.27 -26.18 49.20
N VAL A 236 -4.03 -25.74 48.18
CA VAL A 236 -5.32 -26.36 47.83
C VAL A 236 -5.12 -27.82 47.43
N SER A 237 -4.08 -28.12 46.64
CA SER A 237 -3.77 -29.50 46.26
C SER A 237 -3.39 -30.37 47.46
N THR A 238 -2.77 -29.78 48.49
CA THR A 238 -2.46 -30.48 49.75
C THR A 238 -3.70 -30.72 50.62
N LEU A 239 -4.72 -29.86 50.51
CA LEU A 239 -5.99 -30.06 51.20
C LEU A 239 -6.88 -31.10 50.51
N VAL A 240 -6.80 -31.19 49.18
CA VAL A 240 -7.65 -32.06 48.35
C VAL A 240 -7.08 -33.46 48.20
N LEU A 241 -5.75 -33.61 48.15
CA LEU A 241 -5.08 -34.90 47.98
C LEU A 241 -4.63 -35.45 49.33
N ASP A 242 -4.88 -36.73 49.56
CA ASP A 242 -4.32 -37.43 50.73
C ASP A 242 -2.78 -37.46 50.63
N ASN A 243 -2.09 -37.45 51.76
CA ASN A 243 -0.63 -37.25 51.81
C ASN A 243 0.17 -38.30 50.99
N GLY A 244 -0.43 -39.47 50.75
CA GLY A 244 0.15 -40.52 49.90
C GLY A 244 -0.01 -40.33 48.38
N GLU A 245 -0.94 -39.47 47.93
CA GLU A 245 -1.23 -39.22 46.51
C GLU A 245 -0.50 -37.98 45.97
N LYS A 246 -0.05 -37.10 46.86
CA LYS A 246 0.67 -35.86 46.54
C LYS A 246 1.91 -36.05 45.64
N PRO A 247 2.85 -37.00 45.92
CA PRO A 247 4.02 -37.19 45.06
C PRO A 247 3.71 -37.94 43.75
N LYS A 248 2.53 -38.54 43.62
CA LYS A 248 2.09 -39.26 42.40
C LYS A 248 1.33 -38.37 41.43
N ASN A 249 0.84 -37.21 41.91
CA ASN A 249 0.08 -36.30 41.08
C ASN A 249 1.02 -35.48 40.19
N LEU A 250 1.02 -35.80 38.89
CA LEU A 250 1.85 -35.14 37.89
C LEU A 250 1.65 -33.62 37.86
N LYS A 251 0.43 -33.11 38.11
CA LYS A 251 0.17 -31.66 38.14
C LYS A 251 0.80 -31.00 39.36
N VAL A 252 0.78 -31.65 40.52
CA VAL A 252 1.43 -31.15 41.75
C VAL A 252 2.94 -31.12 41.57
N GLN A 253 3.51 -32.17 40.97
CA GLN A 253 4.94 -32.20 40.67
C GLN A 253 5.33 -31.07 39.72
N GLN A 254 4.63 -30.91 38.59
CA GLN A 254 4.87 -29.82 37.64
C GLN A 254 4.74 -28.43 38.28
N THR A 255 3.74 -28.24 39.15
CA THR A 255 3.55 -26.98 39.89
C THR A 255 4.73 -26.71 40.83
N THR A 256 5.27 -27.74 41.46
CA THR A 256 6.43 -27.64 42.37
C THR A 256 7.71 -27.33 41.60
N GLU A 257 7.95 -27.98 40.46
CA GLU A 257 9.09 -27.70 39.57
C GLU A 257 9.03 -26.27 39.01
N LEU A 258 7.83 -25.81 38.63
CA LEU A 258 7.63 -24.43 38.18
C LEU A 258 7.89 -23.41 39.30
N LEU A 259 7.43 -23.69 40.52
CA LEU A 259 7.67 -22.85 41.69
C LEU A 259 9.17 -22.72 41.99
N ASP A 260 9.91 -23.83 41.95
CA ASP A 260 11.36 -23.84 42.13
C ASP A 260 12.07 -22.99 41.07
N GLY A 261 11.65 -23.13 39.80
CA GLY A 261 12.14 -22.29 38.71
C GLY A 261 11.92 -20.79 38.93
N ILE A 262 10.74 -20.40 39.45
CA ILE A 262 10.42 -19.01 39.76
C ILE A 262 11.27 -18.48 40.91
N LEU A 263 11.41 -19.25 42.00
CA LEU A 263 12.26 -18.88 43.13
C LEU A 263 13.71 -18.65 42.68
N HIS A 264 14.24 -19.53 41.84
CA HIS A 264 15.57 -19.38 41.28
C HIS A 264 15.71 -18.12 40.40
N LEU A 265 14.70 -17.78 39.59
CA LEU A 265 14.69 -16.55 38.81
C LEU A 265 14.67 -15.29 39.68
N ARG A 266 13.84 -15.26 40.73
CA ARG A 266 13.80 -14.14 41.70
C ARG A 266 15.13 -13.99 42.45
N GLN A 267 15.76 -15.10 42.82
CA GLN A 267 17.09 -15.07 43.42
C GLN A 267 18.13 -14.49 42.46
N ARG A 268 18.07 -14.84 41.17
CA ARG A 268 18.96 -14.27 40.15
C ARG A 268 18.75 -12.77 39.98
N ILE A 269 17.50 -12.30 39.96
CA ILE A 269 17.20 -10.86 39.91
C ILE A 269 17.79 -10.15 41.14
N THR A 270 17.58 -10.71 42.33
CA THR A 270 18.14 -10.17 43.58
C THR A 270 19.67 -10.07 43.52
N ASN A 271 20.34 -11.12 43.03
CA ASN A 271 21.80 -11.11 42.88
C ASN A 271 22.27 -10.03 41.88
N ILE A 272 21.57 -9.85 40.76
CA ILE A 272 21.88 -8.81 39.76
C ILE A 272 21.73 -7.41 40.35
N ARG A 273 20.74 -7.20 41.23
CA ARG A 273 20.54 -5.92 41.92
C ARG A 273 21.63 -5.65 42.95
N GLN A 274 22.02 -6.68 43.72
CA GLN A 274 23.07 -6.57 44.74
C GLN A 274 24.47 -6.35 44.15
N THR A 275 24.82 -7.01 43.05
CA THR A 275 26.12 -6.81 42.38
C THR A 275 26.24 -5.41 41.82
N LYS A 276 25.15 -4.79 41.35
CA LYS A 276 25.15 -3.39 40.91
C LYS A 276 25.39 -2.39 42.04
N ILE A 277 24.85 -2.64 43.23
CA ILE A 277 25.04 -1.80 44.43
C ILE A 277 26.51 -1.80 44.89
N GLN A 278 27.24 -2.91 44.70
CA GLN A 278 28.66 -3.01 45.08
C GLN A 278 29.64 -2.38 44.07
N THR A 279 29.17 -1.98 42.89
CA THR A 279 29.99 -1.40 41.81
C THR A 279 29.80 0.10 41.58
N SER A 280 28.99 0.77 42.42
CA SER A 280 28.95 2.24 42.58
C SER A 280 29.69 2.66 43.83
#